data_AF-A0A1W6BYD2-F1
#
_entry.id   AF-A0A1W6BYD2-F1
#
_cell.length_a   1.000
_cell.length_b   1.000
_cell.length_c   1.000
_cell.angle_alpha   90.00
_cell.angle_beta   90.00
_cell.angle_gamma   90.00
#
_symmetry.space_group_name_H-M   'P 1'
#
loop_
_entity.id
_entity.type
_entity.pdbx_description
1 polymer ?
#
loop_
_entity_poly.entity_id
_entity_poly.type
_entity_poly.pdbx_seq_one_letter_code
_entity_poly.pdbx_strand_id
1 'polypeptide(L)' 'MSYRLYYEIENQKNGLKKRIDCELFSANDLVKILNFYQSIGFKIKILSFKHKGV' A
#
# COMPACT_ATOMS: atom_id res chain seq x y z
N MET A 1 -17.41 -0.18 1.05
CA MET A 1 -16.62 0.10 2.28
C MET A 1 -15.30 0.71 1.89
N SER A 2 -14.90 1.77 2.59
CA SER A 2 -13.67 2.52 2.32
C SER A 2 -12.68 2.27 3.44
N TYR A 3 -11.44 1.92 3.10
CA TYR A 3 -10.36 1.71 4.04
C TYR A 3 -9.34 2.82 3.91
N ARG A 4 -8.69 3.17 5.03
CA ARG A 4 -7.48 3.99 5.02
C ARG A 4 -6.28 3.06 5.17
N LEU A 5 -5.38 3.14 4.20
CA LEU A 5 -4.19 2.32 4.13
C LEU A 5 -2.96 3.20 4.26
N TYR A 6 -2.17 2.93 5.29
CA TYR A 6 -0.85 3.51 5.47
C TYR A 6 0.19 2.42 5.22
N TYR A 7 1.05 2.63 4.22
CA TYR A 7 2.04 1.65 3.82
C TYR A 7 3.33 2.31 3.35
N GLU A 8 4.42 1.56 3.43
CA GLU A 8 5.73 1.94 2.92
C GLU A 8 6.09 1.03 1.76
N ILE A 9 6.56 1.63 0.67
CA ILE A 9 7.18 0.90 -0.44
C ILE A 9 8.69 1.05 -0.35
N GLU A 10 9.41 -0.03 -0.57
CA GLU A 10 10.87 -0.10 -0.61
C GLU A 10 11.30 -0.67 -1.94
N ASN A 11 12.03 0.09 -2.74
CA ASN A 11 12.63 -0.41 -3.96
C ASN A 11 13.78 -1.35 -3.61
N GLN A 12 13.67 -2.61 -4.01
CA GLN A 12 14.68 -3.62 -3.64
C GLN A 12 16.02 -3.41 -4.34
N LYS A 13 16.07 -2.64 -5.44
CA LYS A 13 17.30 -2.41 -6.22
C LYS A 13 18.19 -1.31 -5.65
N ASN A 14 17.60 -0.28 -5.04
CA ASN A 14 18.34 0.90 -4.55
C ASN A 14 18.02 1.28 -3.10
N GLY A 15 17.15 0.52 -2.42
CA GLY A 15 16.77 0.74 -1.03
C GLY A 15 15.93 1.99 -0.79
N LEU A 16 15.46 2.68 -1.85
CA LEU A 16 14.63 3.87 -1.69
C LEU A 16 13.29 3.51 -1.06
N LYS A 17 12.92 4.27 -0.03
CA LYS A 17 11.68 4.09 0.71
C LYS A 17 10.76 5.27 0.51
N LYS A 18 9.47 4.99 0.34
CA LYS A 18 8.43 6.01 0.29
C LYS A 18 7.23 5.56 1.11
N ARG A 19 6.76 6.44 1.99
CA ARG A 19 5.52 6.25 2.74
C ARG A 19 4.36 6.84 1.97
N ILE A 20 3.26 6.10 1.95
CA ILE A 20 2.06 6.44 1.21
C ILE A 20 0.88 6.32 2.18
N ASP A 21 0.11 7.39 2.26
CA ASP A 21 -1.17 7.45 2.95
C ASP A 21 -2.27 7.52 1.88
N CYS A 22 -2.98 6.42 1.69
CA CYS A 22 -4.09 6.34 0.76
C CYS A 22 -5.39 6.31 1.55
N GLU A 23 -6.18 7.37 1.40
CA GLU A 23 -7.61 7.33 1.68
C GLU A 23 -8.31 6.85 0.41
N LEU A 24 -9.03 5.72 0.45
CA LEU A 24 -9.61 4.93 -0.67
C LEU A 24 -8.66 3.78 -1.06
N PHE A 25 -9.08 2.52 -1.11
CA PHE A 25 -10.23 1.96 -1.82
C PHE A 25 -10.73 0.62 -1.20
N SER A 26 -11.65 -0.07 -1.89
CA SER A 26 -12.12 -1.43 -1.56
C SER A 26 -10.98 -2.44 -1.39
N ALA A 27 -11.25 -3.58 -0.74
CA ALA A 27 -10.26 -4.66 -0.58
C ALA A 27 -9.65 -5.12 -1.93
N ASN A 28 -10.41 -5.06 -3.04
CA ASN A 28 -9.91 -5.42 -4.36
C ASN A 28 -8.83 -4.47 -4.88
N ASP A 29 -8.93 -3.18 -4.56
CA ASP A 29 -7.97 -2.20 -5.04
C ASP A 29 -6.67 -2.25 -4.23
N LEU A 30 -6.75 -2.64 -2.95
CA LEU A 30 -5.57 -3.00 -2.16
C LEU A 30 -4.77 -4.12 -2.85
N VAL A 31 -5.44 -5.20 -3.27
CA VAL A 31 -4.79 -6.32 -3.96
C VAL A 31 -4.12 -5.86 -5.26
N LYS A 32 -4.76 -4.98 -6.04
CA LYS A 32 -4.15 -4.42 -7.26
C LYS A 32 -2.89 -3.62 -6.97
N ILE A 33 -2.92 -2.77 -5.94
CA ILE A 33 -1.77 -1.96 -5.52
C ILE A 33 -0.61 -2.86 -5.07
N LEU A 34 -0.92 -3.90 -4.28
CA LEU A 34 0.08 -4.86 -3.82
C LEU A 34 0.75 -5.58 -5.00
N ASN A 35 -0.05 -6.07 -5.95
CA ASN A 35 0.45 -6.76 -7.13
C ASN A 35 1.25 -5.84 -8.05
N PHE A 36 0.82 -4.59 -8.22
CA PHE A 36 1.54 -3.61 -9.03
C PHE A 36 2.95 -3.37 -8.50
N TYR A 37 3.09 -3.02 -7.22
CA TYR A 37 4.41 -2.71 -6.65
C TYR A 37 5.33 -3.93 -6.61
N GLN A 38 4.79 -5.12 -6.33
CA GLN A 38 5.58 -6.36 -6.39
C GLN A 38 6.10 -6.65 -7.81
N SER A 39 5.29 -6.42 -8.86
CA SER A 39 5.71 -6.70 -10.24
C SER A 39 6.83 -5.78 -10.73
N ILE A 40 6.93 -4.56 -10.19
CA ILE A 40 8.01 -3.61 -10.51
C ILE A 40 9.21 -3.71 -9.55
N GLY A 41 9.26 -4.72 -8.68
CA GLY A 41 10.40 -5.00 -7.79
C GLY A 41 10.43 -4.14 -6.51
N PHE A 42 9.27 -3.69 -6.04
CA PHE A 42 9.13 -3.00 -4.76
C PHE A 42 8.56 -3.95 -3.72
N LYS A 43 9.14 -3.90 -2.52
CA LYS A 43 8.61 -4.53 -1.31
C LYS A 43 7.63 -3.58 -0.64
N ILE A 44 6.51 -4.10 -0.17
CA ILE A 44 5.49 -3.31 0.50
C ILE A 44 5.41 -3.73 1.96
N LYS A 45 5.39 -2.75 2.85
CA LYS A 45 5.19 -2.94 4.28
C LYS A 45 3.93 -2.19 4.70
N ILE A 46 2.88 -2.94 5.04
CA ILE A 46 1.66 -2.38 5.59
C ILE A 46 1.95 -1.90 7.01
N LEU A 47 1.72 -0.62 7.26
CA LEU A 47 1.96 0.01 8.57
C LEU A 47 0.64 0.17 9.34
N SER A 48 -0.44 0.53 8.66
CA SER A 48 -1.77 0.60 9.26
C SER A 48 -2.85 0.32 8.23
N PHE A 49 -3.85 -0.45 8.64
CA PHE A 49 -5.07 -0.67 7.89
C PHE A 49 -6.24 -0.38 8.83
N LYS A 50 -6.91 0.75 8.61
CA LYS A 50 -8.06 1.14 9.42
C LYS A 50 -9.30 1.17 8.56
N HIS A 51 -10.35 0.55 9.06
CA HIS A 51 -11.68 0.78 8.52
C HIS A 51 -12.02 2.26 8.72
N LYS A 52 -12.41 2.96 7.63
CA LYS A 52 -12.98 4.31 7.75
C LYS A 52 -14.43 4.11 8.19
N GLY A 53 -14.60 3.74 9.46
CA GLY A 53 -15.89 3.77 10.13
C GLY A 53 -16.27 5.22 10.40
N VAL A 54 -17.52 5.55 10.10
CA VAL A 54 -18.17 6.82 10.45
C VAL A 54 -17.95 7.14 11.92
#